data_AF-A5DU27-F1
#
_entry.id   AF-A5DU27-F1
#
_cell.length_a   1.000
_cell.length_b   1.000
_cell.length_c   1.000
_cell.angle_alpha   90.00
_cell.angle_beta   90.00
_cell.angle_gamma   90.00
#
_symmetry.space_group_name_H-M   'P 1'
#
loop_
_entity.id
_entity.type
_entity.pdbx_description
1 polymer ?
#
loop_
_entity_poly.entity_id
_entity_poly.type
_entity_poly.pdbx_seq_one_letter_code
_entity_poly.pdbx_strand_id
1 'polypeptide(L)'
;MISEGKGKPTRTRNVQSVLNISPTWTKKVCSTCHMTYNPLVSVDASVHKKYHSDFMSGISWTATLGSKSLETVTLVLLKKSSKLGQLKSSVTRETKRVVIHTIDKQNKRQVSKVEEILKMVNTELNAADDSKQWRLLAFDSSKAFILVLDNKAIGICTTDSINHAQWLILKNQKIVPDRK
;
A
#
# COMPACT_ATOMS: atom_id res chain seq x y z
N MET A 1 55.85 16.34 31.57
CA MET A 1 55.45 16.71 30.21
C MET A 1 54.18 15.94 29.88
N ILE A 2 53.02 16.59 29.99
CA ILE A 2 51.72 16.01 29.61
C ILE A 2 51.09 17.01 28.63
N SER A 3 50.86 16.57 27.40
CA SER A 3 50.26 17.35 26.32
C SER A 3 48.77 17.02 26.21
N GLU A 4 47.89 17.99 26.53
CA GLU A 4 46.46 17.90 26.28
C GLU A 4 46.13 18.24 24.82
N GLY A 5 45.57 17.28 24.09
CA GLY A 5 45.03 17.47 22.75
C GLY A 5 43.62 18.07 22.80
N LYS A 6 43.45 19.31 22.33
CA LYS A 6 42.15 19.99 22.20
C LYS A 6 41.42 19.53 20.93
N GLY A 7 40.32 18.78 21.08
CA GLY A 7 39.39 18.46 20.00
C GLY A 7 38.53 19.67 19.60
N LYS A 8 38.43 19.94 18.29
CA LYS A 8 37.59 21.03 17.74
C LYS A 8 36.09 20.67 17.79
N PRO A 9 35.19 21.61 18.16
CA PRO A 9 33.75 21.38 18.11
C PRO A 9 33.22 21.38 16.66
N THR A 10 32.49 20.35 16.28
CA THR A 10 31.77 20.24 15.01
C THR A 10 30.57 21.18 14.99
N ARG A 11 30.56 22.11 14.02
CA ARG A 11 29.53 23.15 13.85
C ARG A 11 28.20 22.53 13.40
N THR A 12 27.17 22.61 14.24
CA THR A 12 25.79 22.26 13.88
C THR A 12 25.26 23.23 12.82
N ARG A 13 24.79 22.69 11.71
CA ARG A 13 24.24 23.46 10.59
C ARG A 13 22.78 23.79 10.91
N ASN A 14 22.54 25.01 11.40
CA ASN A 14 21.16 25.48 11.63
C ASN A 14 20.44 25.57 10.29
N VAL A 15 19.35 24.80 10.15
CA VAL A 15 18.45 24.87 9.00
C VAL A 15 17.38 25.91 9.33
N GLN A 16 17.40 27.02 8.61
CA GLN A 16 16.41 28.08 8.77
C GLN A 16 15.05 27.59 8.29
N SER A 17 14.04 27.65 9.14
CA SER A 17 12.64 27.43 8.75
C SER A 17 12.17 28.62 7.90
N VAL A 18 11.78 28.35 6.65
CA VAL A 18 11.21 29.38 5.76
C VAL A 18 9.73 29.54 6.11
N LEU A 19 9.39 30.63 6.80
CA LEU A 19 8.00 31.04 7.01
C LEU A 19 7.60 31.97 5.84
N ASN A 20 6.83 31.46 4.88
CA ASN A 20 6.36 32.24 3.74
C ASN A 20 4.85 32.50 3.84
N ILE A 21 4.48 33.73 4.18
CA ILE A 21 3.09 34.19 4.40
C ILE A 21 2.56 34.89 3.13
N SER A 22 2.60 34.21 1.98
CA SER A 22 1.99 34.74 0.74
C SER A 22 0.68 34.01 0.42
N PRO A 23 -0.40 34.71 -0.01
CA PRO A 23 -1.74 34.13 -0.18
C PRO A 23 -1.92 33.34 -1.48
N THR A 24 -0.92 33.30 -2.37
CA THR A 24 -0.97 32.63 -3.68
C THR A 24 -0.32 31.26 -3.65
N TRP A 25 -0.78 30.37 -2.77
CA TRP A 25 -0.33 28.97 -2.77
C TRP A 25 -0.97 28.23 -3.93
N THR A 26 -0.21 27.98 -5.00
CA THR A 26 -0.62 27.08 -6.09
C THR A 26 -0.49 25.63 -5.65
N LYS A 27 -1.37 25.21 -4.73
CA LYS A 27 -1.59 23.79 -4.45
C LYS A 27 -2.05 23.13 -5.75
N LYS A 28 -1.35 22.10 -6.18
CA LYS A 28 -1.72 21.30 -7.35
C LYS A 28 -2.30 19.98 -6.88
N VAL A 29 -3.38 19.57 -7.54
CA VAL A 29 -3.94 18.23 -7.38
C VAL A 29 -3.35 17.34 -8.46
N CYS A 30 -2.77 16.21 -8.08
CA CYS A 30 -2.27 15.24 -9.04
C CYS A 30 -3.46 14.60 -9.78
N SER A 31 -3.39 14.49 -11.11
CA SER A 31 -4.47 13.94 -11.93
C SER A 31 -4.64 12.42 -11.82
N THR A 32 -3.65 11.73 -11.26
CA THR A 32 -3.57 10.26 -11.23
C THR A 32 -3.72 9.70 -9.82
N CYS A 33 -3.05 10.28 -8.83
CA CYS A 33 -3.16 9.86 -7.44
C CYS A 33 -4.06 10.77 -6.59
N HIS A 34 -4.66 11.82 -7.18
CA HIS A 34 -5.56 12.78 -6.53
C HIS A 34 -5.03 13.49 -5.28
N MET A 35 -3.74 13.32 -4.95
CA MET A 35 -3.11 13.98 -3.82
C MET A 35 -2.91 15.46 -4.12
N THR A 36 -3.29 16.31 -3.16
CA THR A 36 -3.02 17.75 -3.22
C THR A 36 -1.67 18.04 -2.60
N TYR A 37 -0.77 18.67 -3.35
CA TYR A 37 0.59 19.00 -2.89
C TYR A 37 1.06 20.34 -3.47
N ASN A 38 2.10 20.91 -2.87
CA ASN A 38 2.78 22.10 -3.31
C ASN A 38 4.07 21.72 -4.07
N PRO A 39 4.15 21.98 -5.39
CA PRO A 39 5.34 21.66 -6.17
C PRO A 39 6.56 22.52 -5.81
N LEU A 40 6.36 23.70 -5.19
CA LEU A 40 7.45 24.62 -4.83
C LEU A 40 8.17 24.21 -3.54
N VAL A 41 7.50 23.45 -2.68
CA VAL A 41 8.08 22.92 -1.44
C VAL A 41 8.67 21.56 -1.76
N SER A 42 10.01 21.47 -1.78
CA SER A 42 10.74 20.23 -2.12
C SER A 42 10.33 19.04 -1.24
N VAL A 43 10.05 19.29 0.05
CA VAL A 43 9.56 18.28 0.98
C VAL A 43 8.22 17.71 0.52
N ASP A 44 7.26 18.56 0.19
CA ASP A 44 5.91 18.15 -0.22
C ASP A 44 5.93 17.45 -1.59
N ALA A 45 6.73 17.95 -2.54
CA ALA A 45 6.96 17.29 -3.82
C ALA A 45 7.59 15.89 -3.65
N SER A 46 8.47 15.70 -2.66
CA SER A 46 9.08 14.39 -2.38
C SER A 46 8.07 13.40 -1.77
N VAL A 47 7.20 13.88 -0.88
CA VAL A 47 6.10 13.10 -0.30
C VAL A 47 5.13 12.69 -1.40
N HIS A 48 4.76 13.62 -2.28
CA HIS A 48 3.94 13.33 -3.46
C HIS A 48 4.55 12.27 -4.34
N LYS A 49 5.84 12.37 -4.68
CA LYS A 49 6.50 11.38 -5.53
C LYS A 49 6.48 9.98 -4.91
N LYS A 50 6.70 9.89 -3.59
CA LYS A 50 6.64 8.63 -2.86
C LYS A 50 5.21 8.06 -2.89
N TYR A 51 4.23 8.86 -2.46
CA TYR A 51 2.83 8.46 -2.45
C TYR A 51 2.35 8.04 -3.85
N HIS A 52 2.65 8.82 -4.87
CA HIS A 52 2.28 8.53 -6.26
C HIS A 52 2.86 7.19 -6.73
N SER A 53 4.13 6.90 -6.41
CA SER A 53 4.72 5.60 -6.75
C SER A 53 4.06 4.44 -6.01
N ASP A 54 3.74 4.63 -4.73
CA ASP A 54 3.12 3.59 -3.90
C ASP A 54 1.66 3.34 -4.30
N PHE A 55 0.94 4.40 -4.70
CA PHE A 55 -0.43 4.33 -5.19
C PHE A 55 -0.52 3.64 -6.56
N MET A 56 0.32 4.05 -7.52
CA MET A 56 0.24 3.54 -8.91
C MET A 56 0.86 2.14 -9.07
N SER A 57 1.95 1.86 -8.36
CA SER A 57 2.71 0.61 -8.51
C SER A 57 2.54 -0.36 -7.36
N GLY A 58 1.81 0.02 -6.32
CA GLY A 58 1.70 -0.74 -5.07
C GLY A 58 2.83 -0.42 -4.08
N ILE A 59 2.54 -0.74 -2.82
CA ILE A 59 3.46 -0.53 -1.69
C ILE A 59 4.62 -1.53 -1.78
N SER A 60 5.83 -1.07 -1.48
CA SER A 60 7.03 -1.93 -1.48
C SER A 60 6.92 -3.07 -0.45
N TRP A 61 6.92 -4.30 -0.94
CA TRP A 61 6.89 -5.52 -0.15
C TRP A 61 8.19 -6.31 -0.33
N THR A 62 9.13 -6.09 0.58
CA THR A 62 10.45 -6.74 0.52
C THR A 62 10.36 -8.20 0.99
N ALA A 63 11.07 -9.10 0.32
CA ALA A 63 11.12 -10.52 0.70
C ALA A 63 11.62 -10.76 2.15
N THR A 64 12.39 -9.82 2.69
CA THR A 64 12.84 -9.80 4.08
C THR A 64 11.72 -9.66 5.11
N LEU A 65 10.48 -9.35 4.69
CA LEU A 65 9.35 -9.33 5.62
C LEU A 65 9.02 -10.72 6.19
N GLY A 66 9.62 -11.81 5.69
CA GLY A 66 9.54 -13.14 6.34
C GLY A 66 8.16 -13.78 6.26
N SER A 67 7.44 -13.54 5.16
CA SER A 67 6.06 -14.01 5.00
C SER A 67 6.03 -15.42 4.43
N LYS A 68 5.29 -16.33 5.08
CA LYS A 68 5.06 -17.67 4.54
C LYS A 68 4.29 -17.56 3.22
N SER A 69 4.91 -17.95 2.12
CA SER A 69 4.25 -18.05 0.82
C SER A 69 3.23 -19.18 0.89
N LEU A 70 1.96 -18.84 0.69
CA LEU A 70 0.88 -19.81 0.61
C LEU A 70 0.86 -20.47 -0.76
N GLU A 71 0.93 -19.64 -1.80
CA GLU A 71 0.79 -20.07 -3.18
C GLU A 71 1.56 -19.14 -4.12
N THR A 72 2.04 -19.67 -5.24
CA THR A 72 2.62 -18.90 -6.34
C THR A 72 1.80 -19.13 -7.59
N VAL A 73 1.26 -18.05 -8.15
CA VAL A 73 0.49 -18.05 -9.38
C VAL A 73 1.32 -17.42 -10.49
N THR A 74 1.26 -17.96 -11.70
CA THR A 74 1.92 -17.36 -12.87
C THR A 74 0.88 -16.67 -13.74
N LEU A 75 0.99 -15.35 -13.86
CA LEU A 75 0.17 -14.56 -14.78
C LEU A 75 0.80 -14.58 -16.17
N VAL A 76 0.02 -14.96 -17.18
CA VAL A 76 0.42 -14.85 -18.59
C VAL A 76 -0.24 -13.61 -19.17
N LEU A 77 0.56 -12.57 -19.42
CA LEU A 77 0.13 -11.34 -20.06
C LEU A 77 0.40 -11.39 -21.56
N LEU A 78 -0.60 -11.02 -22.35
CA LEU A 78 -0.48 -10.85 -23.79
C LEU A 78 -0.28 -9.37 -24.09
N LYS A 79 0.90 -8.99 -24.56
CA LYS A 79 1.17 -7.62 -25.02
C LYS A 79 1.03 -7.58 -26.53
N LYS A 80 0.10 -6.76 -27.01
CA LYS A 80 0.03 -6.37 -28.42
C LYS A 80 0.89 -5.12 -28.58
N SER A 81 1.95 -5.19 -29.38
CA SER A 81 2.66 -3.98 -29.81
C SER A 81 2.31 -3.71 -31.26
N SER A 82 1.64 -2.58 -31.52
CA SER A 82 1.63 -1.95 -32.83
C SER A 82 2.70 -0.85 -32.81
N LYS A 83 3.76 -1.01 -33.60
CA LYS A 83 4.64 0.12 -33.90
C LYS A 83 3.97 0.93 -35.01
N LEU A 84 3.88 2.25 -34.81
CA LEU A 84 3.36 3.17 -35.82
C LEU A 84 4.17 2.97 -37.12
N GLY A 85 3.53 2.48 -38.18
CA GLY A 85 4.16 2.21 -39.48
C GLY A 85 4.47 0.74 -39.83
N GLN A 86 4.23 -0.24 -38.93
CA GLN A 86 4.34 -1.67 -39.26
C GLN A 86 2.98 -2.36 -39.24
N LEU A 87 2.54 -2.87 -40.39
CA LEU A 87 1.27 -3.57 -40.63
C LEU A 87 1.13 -4.94 -39.92
N LYS A 88 2.18 -5.43 -39.25
CA LYS A 88 2.16 -6.72 -38.55
C LYS A 88 2.14 -6.48 -37.05
N SER A 89 0.97 -6.70 -36.42
CA SER A 89 0.88 -6.74 -34.97
C SER A 89 1.66 -7.95 -34.46
N SER A 90 2.66 -7.73 -33.61
CA SER A 90 3.33 -8.82 -32.90
C SER A 90 2.68 -8.96 -31.52
N VAL A 91 2.26 -10.19 -31.18
CA VAL A 91 1.73 -10.53 -29.86
C VAL A 91 2.86 -11.19 -29.09
N THR A 92 3.43 -10.47 -28.12
CA THR A 92 4.43 -11.04 -27.21
C THR A 92 3.75 -11.56 -25.95
N ARG A 93 4.18 -12.74 -25.49
CA ARG A 93 3.75 -13.33 -24.21
C ARG A 93 4.76 -12.96 -23.13
N GLU A 94 4.29 -12.33 -22.07
CA GLU A 94 5.08 -12.02 -20.88
C GLU A 94 4.50 -12.80 -19.71
N THR A 95 5.34 -13.56 -19.01
CA THR A 95 4.92 -14.30 -17.81
C THR A 95 5.43 -13.60 -16.57
N LYS A 96 4.54 -13.29 -15.63
CA LYS A 96 4.89 -12.69 -14.34
C LYS A 96 4.52 -13.63 -13.20
N ARG A 97 5.41 -13.77 -12.22
CA ARG A 97 5.17 -14.57 -11.01
C ARG A 97 4.54 -13.70 -9.94
N VAL A 98 3.41 -14.15 -9.43
CA VAL A 98 2.68 -13.53 -8.33
C VAL A 98 2.70 -14.48 -7.15
N VAL A 99 2.97 -13.96 -5.96
CA VAL A 99 3.04 -14.74 -4.74
C VAL A 99 1.98 -14.27 -3.77
N ILE A 100 1.20 -15.20 -3.23
CA ILE A 100 0.24 -14.93 -2.15
C ILE A 100 0.96 -15.26 -0.85
N HIS A 101 1.06 -14.25 0.02
CA HIS A 101 1.63 -14.40 1.35
C HIS A 101 0.53 -14.32 2.41
N THR A 102 0.57 -15.22 3.38
CA THR A 102 -0.20 -15.07 4.61
C THR A 102 0.59 -14.22 5.60
N ILE A 103 -0.10 -13.31 6.27
CA ILE A 103 0.48 -12.42 7.26
C ILE A 103 0.63 -13.13 8.60
N ASP A 104 1.83 -13.03 9.17
CA ASP A 104 2.12 -13.47 10.53
C ASP A 104 1.71 -12.38 11.52
N LYS A 105 0.78 -12.74 12.41
CA LYS A 105 0.24 -11.86 13.45
C LYS A 105 1.30 -11.41 14.46
N GLN A 106 2.36 -12.19 14.66
CA GLN A 106 3.44 -11.85 15.59
C GLN A 106 4.43 -10.85 14.97
N ASN A 107 4.47 -10.77 13.64
CA ASN A 107 5.36 -9.89 12.92
C ASN A 107 4.76 -8.47 12.80
N LYS A 108 5.08 -7.61 13.77
CA LYS A 108 4.61 -6.21 13.83
C LYS A 108 4.91 -5.41 12.57
N ARG A 109 6.00 -5.72 11.85
CA ARG A 109 6.36 -5.02 10.61
C ARG A 109 5.39 -5.36 9.48
N GLN A 110 4.97 -6.62 9.37
CA GLN A 110 3.96 -7.03 8.40
C GLN A 110 2.61 -6.42 8.76
N VAL A 111 2.19 -6.55 10.02
CA VAL A 111 0.90 -6.01 10.50
C VAL A 111 0.81 -4.50 10.22
N SER A 112 1.85 -3.74 10.57
CA SER A 112 1.86 -2.29 10.33
C SER A 112 1.78 -1.92 8.84
N LYS A 113 2.45 -2.66 7.95
CA LYS A 113 2.32 -2.42 6.50
C LYS A 113 0.94 -2.79 5.97
N VAL A 114 0.34 -3.87 6.45
CA VAL A 114 -1.02 -4.29 6.08
C VAL A 114 -2.02 -3.22 6.51
N GLU A 115 -1.87 -2.66 7.71
CA GLU A 115 -2.70 -1.54 8.20
C GLU A 115 -2.51 -0.27 7.34
N GLU A 116 -1.30 0.03 6.88
CA GLU A 116 -1.04 1.13 5.95
C GLU A 116 -1.76 0.93 4.60
N ILE A 117 -1.69 -0.28 4.05
CA ILE A 117 -2.40 -0.65 2.82
C ILE A 117 -3.92 -0.54 3.02
N LEU A 118 -4.47 -1.09 4.11
CA LEU A 118 -5.91 -1.02 4.42
C LEU A 118 -6.37 0.42 4.57
N LYS A 119 -5.59 1.27 5.25
CA LYS A 119 -5.92 2.68 5.40
C LYS A 119 -6.00 3.39 4.04
N MET A 120 -5.05 3.12 3.15
CA MET A 120 -5.07 3.65 1.80
C MET A 120 -6.32 3.19 1.05
N VAL A 121 -6.60 1.89 1.03
CA VAL A 121 -7.76 1.31 0.33
C VAL A 121 -9.09 1.82 0.89
N ASN A 122 -9.25 1.89 2.21
CA ASN A 122 -10.48 2.38 2.84
C ASN A 122 -10.73 3.86 2.55
N THR A 123 -9.66 4.67 2.46
CA THR A 123 -9.78 6.08 2.08
C THR A 123 -10.28 6.22 0.65
N GLU A 124 -9.76 5.43 -0.28
CA GLU A 124 -10.15 5.46 -1.69
C GLU A 124 -11.57 4.91 -1.93
N LEU A 125 -11.94 3.84 -1.23
CA LEU A 125 -13.27 3.22 -1.34
C LEU A 125 -14.34 3.92 -0.49
N ASN A 126 -13.95 4.93 0.29
CA ASN A 126 -14.80 5.54 1.33
C ASN A 126 -15.46 4.47 2.22
N ALA A 127 -14.69 3.44 2.57
CA ALA A 127 -15.15 2.28 3.32
C ALA A 127 -14.96 2.49 4.83
N ALA A 128 -15.79 1.80 5.61
CA ALA A 128 -15.63 1.75 7.06
C ALA A 128 -14.31 1.05 7.45
N ASP A 129 -13.84 1.33 8.66
CA ASP A 129 -12.68 0.66 9.22
C ASP A 129 -12.91 -0.85 9.34
N ASP A 130 -11.87 -1.62 9.01
CA ASP A 130 -11.83 -3.07 9.19
C ASP A 130 -11.94 -3.45 10.67
N SER A 131 -12.47 -4.64 10.97
CA SER A 131 -12.66 -5.12 12.35
C SER A 131 -11.33 -5.39 13.07
N LYS A 132 -10.23 -5.54 12.31
CA LYS A 132 -8.88 -5.86 12.76
C LYS A 132 -8.77 -7.22 13.45
N GLN A 133 -9.76 -8.11 13.32
CA GLN A 133 -9.69 -9.45 13.93
C GLN A 133 -8.52 -10.27 13.39
N TRP A 134 -8.18 -10.12 12.11
CA TRP A 134 -7.06 -10.82 11.46
C TRP A 134 -5.70 -10.57 12.12
N ARG A 135 -5.51 -9.50 12.92
CA ARG A 135 -4.27 -9.24 13.67
C ARG A 135 -4.25 -9.86 15.07
N LEU A 136 -5.43 -10.19 15.61
CA LEU A 136 -5.58 -10.67 16.97
C LEU A 136 -5.29 -12.17 17.06
N LEU A 137 -4.47 -12.57 18.03
CA LEU A 137 -4.14 -13.98 18.28
C LEU A 137 -5.35 -14.78 18.76
N ALA A 138 -6.38 -14.14 19.33
CA ALA A 138 -7.60 -14.81 19.76
C ALA A 138 -8.46 -15.37 18.61
N PHE A 139 -8.23 -14.92 17.37
CA PHE A 139 -9.05 -15.27 16.20
C PHE A 139 -8.24 -16.03 15.15
N ASP A 140 -7.88 -17.28 15.42
CA ASP A 140 -7.01 -18.08 14.54
C ASP A 140 -7.54 -18.33 13.13
N SER A 141 -8.86 -18.36 12.97
CA SER A 141 -9.52 -18.45 11.66
C SER A 141 -9.41 -17.16 10.84
N SER A 142 -9.30 -16.00 11.50
CA SER A 142 -9.12 -14.71 10.83
C SER A 142 -7.68 -14.54 10.35
N LYS A 143 -7.51 -14.29 9.06
CA LYS A 143 -6.20 -14.16 8.39
C LYS A 143 -6.19 -12.98 7.44
N ALA A 144 -5.00 -12.44 7.22
CA ALA A 144 -4.74 -11.49 6.14
C ALA A 144 -3.82 -12.12 5.09
N PHE A 145 -4.12 -11.83 3.84
CA PHE A 145 -3.38 -12.27 2.68
C PHE A 145 -2.94 -11.04 1.87
N ILE A 146 -1.71 -11.06 1.39
CA ILE A 146 -1.19 -10.04 0.47
C ILE A 146 -0.73 -10.71 -0.82
N LEU A 147 -1.14 -10.10 -1.92
CA LEU A 147 -0.74 -10.45 -3.27
C LEU A 147 0.48 -9.61 -3.66
N VAL A 148 1.61 -10.27 -3.94
CA VAL A 148 2.87 -9.60 -4.28
C VAL A 148 3.27 -9.91 -5.72
N LEU A 149 3.53 -8.85 -6.48
CA LEU A 149 4.07 -8.90 -7.85
C LEU A 149 5.27 -7.96 -7.93
N ASP A 150 6.40 -8.42 -8.47
CA ASP A 150 7.62 -7.60 -8.64
C ASP A 150 8.06 -6.85 -7.36
N ASN A 151 7.97 -7.50 -6.19
CA ASN A 151 8.21 -6.91 -4.85
C ASN A 151 7.26 -5.76 -4.47
N LYS A 152 6.09 -5.69 -5.08
CA LYS A 152 5.03 -4.73 -4.77
C LYS A 152 3.79 -5.46 -4.30
N ALA A 153 3.20 -4.98 -3.21
CA ALA A 153 1.89 -5.41 -2.76
C ALA A 153 0.83 -4.78 -3.68
N ILE A 154 0.17 -5.63 -4.46
CA ILE A 154 -0.84 -5.23 -5.46
C ILE A 154 -2.27 -5.55 -5.03
N GLY A 155 -2.42 -6.35 -3.97
CA GLY A 155 -3.73 -6.74 -3.46
C GLY A 155 -3.66 -7.17 -2.00
N ILE A 156 -4.78 -6.99 -1.31
CA ILE A 156 -4.96 -7.35 0.08
C ILE A 156 -6.32 -8.02 0.25
N CYS A 157 -6.37 -9.04 1.09
CA CYS A 157 -7.62 -9.68 1.51
C CYS A 157 -7.53 -9.95 3.01
N THR A 158 -8.43 -9.35 3.77
CA THR A 158 -8.65 -9.69 5.19
C THR A 158 -9.84 -10.63 5.30
N THR A 159 -9.78 -11.54 6.25
CA THR A 159 -10.85 -12.48 6.56
C THR A 159 -11.15 -12.37 8.05
N ASP A 160 -12.43 -12.25 8.35
CA ASP A 160 -12.94 -12.22 9.71
C ASP A 160 -13.68 -13.51 10.03
N SER A 161 -13.70 -13.84 11.32
CA SER A 161 -14.36 -15.04 11.80
C SER A 161 -15.81 -14.69 12.09
N ILE A 162 -16.72 -15.28 11.33
CA ILE A 162 -18.15 -15.11 11.52
C ILE A 162 -18.73 -16.35 12.20
N ASN A 163 -19.44 -16.15 13.31
CA ASN A 163 -20.14 -17.24 14.00
C ASN A 163 -21.50 -17.53 13.36
N HIS A 164 -22.12 -16.50 12.78
CA HIS A 164 -23.43 -16.57 12.17
C HIS A 164 -23.47 -15.69 10.91
N ALA A 165 -24.09 -16.21 9.85
CA ALA A 165 -24.42 -15.45 8.65
C ALA A 165 -25.93 -15.56 8.43
N GLN A 166 -26.57 -14.42 8.17
CA GLN A 166 -28.00 -14.37 7.90
C GLN A 166 -28.23 -13.59 6.61
N TRP A 167 -29.18 -14.06 5.80
CA TRP A 167 -29.60 -13.35 4.60
C TRP A 167 -30.44 -12.15 5.01
N LEU A 168 -30.12 -10.98 4.46
CA LEU A 168 -30.80 -9.73 4.76
C LEU A 168 -31.32 -9.10 3.47
N ILE A 169 -32.58 -8.67 3.50
CA ILE A 169 -33.22 -8.00 2.38
C ILE A 169 -32.77 -6.53 2.40
N LEU A 170 -31.93 -6.14 1.44
CA LEU A 170 -31.32 -4.80 1.37
C LEU A 170 -32.36 -3.66 1.49
N LYS A 171 -33.53 -3.82 0.85
CA LYS A 171 -34.57 -2.78 0.79
C LYS A 171 -35.16 -2.43 2.15
N ASN A 172 -35.42 -3.42 3.00
CA ASN A 172 -36.13 -3.23 4.27
C ASN A 172 -35.29 -3.61 5.49
N GLN A 173 -34.04 -4.02 5.26
CA GLN A 173 -33.09 -4.49 6.26
C GLN A 173 -33.64 -5.62 7.14
N LYS A 174 -34.63 -6.38 6.64
CA LYS A 174 -35.21 -7.52 7.36
C LYS A 174 -34.45 -8.79 7.04
N ILE A 175 -34.24 -9.60 8.07
CA ILE A 175 -33.70 -10.95 7.94
C ILE A 175 -34.69 -11.81 7.16
N VAL A 176 -34.20 -12.60 6.22
CA VAL A 176 -35.01 -13.59 5.49
C VAL A 176 -35.36 -14.72 6.46
N PRO A 177 -36.66 -14.96 6.75
CA PRO A 177 -37.07 -16.06 7.62
C PRO A 177 -36.72 -17.43 7.01
N ASP A 178 -36.46 -18.42 7.88
CA ASP A 178 -36.43 -19.86 7.57
C ASP A 178 -35.41 -20.37 6.54
N ARG A 179 -34.22 -19.78 6.46
CA ARG A 179 -33.10 -20.39 5.73
C ARG A 179 -32.01 -20.86 6.69
N LYS A 180 -31.95 -22.18 6.91
CA LYS A 180 -30.79 -22.88 7.49
C LYS A 180 -29.76 -23.15 6.42
#